data_AF-A0A931UC34-F1
#
_entry.id   AF-A0A931UC34-F1
#
_cell.length_a   1.000
_cell.length_b   1.000
_cell.length_c   1.000
_cell.angle_alpha   90.00
_cell.angle_beta   90.00
_cell.angle_gamma   90.00
#
_symmetry.space_group_name_H-M   'P 1'
#
loop_
_entity.id
_entity.type
_entity.pdbx_description
1 polymer ?
#
loop_
_entity_poly.entity_id
_entity_poly.type
_entity_poly.pdbx_seq_one_letter_code
_entity_poly.pdbx_strand_id
1 'polypeptide(L)'
;MVRSSDIELLLEQISDHDANLPFALLTPSHDRMGTNALLLSPLGVIKLGFGYDSFTYHLAQVEAAGLPPRVLENERIALDIDEPKDLERFLAAASGGRTYETARKMGIVRALENANRFGKSCGGWKS
;
A
#
# COMPACT_ATOMS: atom_id res chain seq x y z
N MET A 1 -8.92 -2.90 -3.84
CA MET A 1 -9.22 -2.25 -2.56
C MET A 1 -9.12 -3.21 -1.42
N VAL A 2 -8.47 -2.78 -0.33
CA VAL A 2 -8.31 -3.53 0.91
C VAL A 2 -9.65 -4.12 1.36
N ARG A 3 -9.62 -5.42 1.68
CA ARG A 3 -10.74 -6.22 2.17
C ARG A 3 -10.36 -6.81 3.53
N SER A 4 -11.35 -7.34 4.26
CA SER A 4 -11.10 -8.07 5.50
C SER A 4 -10.11 -9.24 5.28
N SER A 5 -10.20 -9.92 4.14
CA SER A 5 -9.26 -10.98 3.73
C SER A 5 -7.80 -10.53 3.69
N ASP A 6 -7.52 -9.26 3.42
CA ASP A 6 -6.15 -8.75 3.41
C ASP A 6 -5.59 -8.61 4.84
N ILE A 7 -6.46 -8.30 5.81
CA ILE A 7 -6.11 -8.27 7.23
C ILE A 7 -5.97 -9.70 7.76
N GLU A 8 -6.88 -10.58 7.38
CA GLU A 8 -6.82 -12.00 7.75
C GLU A 8 -5.50 -12.64 7.30
N LEU A 9 -5.05 -12.36 6.06
CA LEU A 9 -3.73 -12.78 5.57
C LEU A 9 -2.55 -12.26 6.41
N LEU A 10 -2.63 -11.03 6.93
CA LEU A 10 -1.60 -10.50 7.84
C LEU A 10 -1.62 -11.23 9.18
N LEU A 11 -2.81 -11.50 9.73
CA LEU A 11 -2.98 -12.17 11.01
C LEU A 11 -2.54 -13.65 10.96
N GLU A 12 -2.68 -14.31 9.82
CA GLU A 12 -2.15 -15.66 9.63
C GLU A 12 -0.62 -15.72 9.87
N GLN A 13 0.11 -14.62 9.65
CA GLN A 13 1.55 -14.55 9.90
C GLN A 13 1.94 -14.53 11.38
N ILE A 14 1.02 -14.16 12.28
CA ILE A 14 1.25 -14.19 13.73
C ILE A 14 0.71 -15.47 14.38
N SER A 15 -0.18 -16.21 13.72
CA SER A 15 -0.79 -17.43 14.26
C SER A 15 0.23 -18.52 14.63
N ASP A 16 1.36 -18.59 13.94
CA ASP A 16 2.45 -19.53 14.20
C ASP A 16 3.51 -19.00 15.19
N HIS A 17 3.28 -17.81 15.76
CA HIS A 17 4.26 -17.11 16.60
C HIS A 17 3.94 -17.30 18.10
N ASP A 18 4.97 -17.52 18.91
CA ASP A 18 4.82 -17.53 20.37
C ASP A 18 4.41 -16.13 20.85
N ALA A 19 3.25 -16.02 21.49
CA ALA A 19 2.70 -14.75 21.97
C ALA A 19 3.64 -13.99 22.93
N ASN A 20 4.63 -14.67 23.53
CA ASN A 20 5.62 -14.05 24.40
C ASN A 20 6.87 -13.56 23.66
N LEU A 21 7.06 -13.92 22.39
CA LEU A 21 8.19 -13.45 21.60
C LEU A 21 7.83 -12.16 20.84
N PRO A 22 8.77 -11.22 20.67
CA PRO A 22 8.50 -10.04 19.86
C PRO A 22 8.38 -10.39 18.36
N PHE A 23 7.56 -9.63 17.65
CA PHE A 23 7.18 -9.83 16.25
C PHE A 23 7.03 -8.48 15.54
N ALA A 24 7.55 -8.41 14.33
CA ALA A 24 7.31 -7.30 13.42
C ALA A 24 7.17 -7.82 11.98
N LEU A 25 6.07 -7.47 11.33
CA LEU A 25 5.80 -7.73 9.92
C LEU A 25 5.49 -6.43 9.20
N LEU A 26 6.13 -6.21 8.07
CA LEU A 26 5.99 -5.02 7.24
C LEU A 26 5.28 -5.38 5.92
N THR A 27 4.36 -4.55 5.48
CA THR A 27 3.84 -4.57 4.10
C THR A 27 4.22 -3.27 3.42
N PRO A 28 5.02 -3.32 2.34
CA PRO A 28 5.50 -2.13 1.68
C PRO A 28 4.42 -1.49 0.79
N SER A 29 4.68 -0.25 0.37
CA SER A 29 4.04 0.35 -0.81
C SER A 29 4.48 -0.37 -2.09
N HIS A 30 3.78 -0.13 -3.20
CA HIS A 30 4.12 -0.74 -4.49
C HIS A 30 5.56 -0.46 -4.94
N ASP A 31 6.09 0.74 -4.68
CA ASP A 31 7.47 1.12 -5.02
C ASP A 31 8.49 0.79 -3.92
N ARG A 32 8.03 0.22 -2.79
CA ARG A 32 8.82 -0.08 -1.59
C ARG A 32 9.53 1.14 -0.98
N MET A 33 9.08 2.35 -1.31
CA MET A 33 9.55 3.58 -0.64
C MET A 33 8.74 3.89 0.62
N GLY A 34 7.56 3.29 0.78
CA GLY A 34 6.66 3.46 1.91
C GLY A 34 6.34 2.15 2.63
N THR A 35 5.75 2.25 3.82
CA THR A 35 5.22 1.11 4.58
C THR A 35 3.74 1.30 4.79
N ASN A 36 2.93 0.49 4.12
CA ASN A 36 1.48 0.64 4.07
C ASN A 36 0.78 -0.13 5.19
N ALA A 37 1.40 -1.19 5.71
CA ALA A 37 0.93 -1.84 6.93
C ALA A 37 2.08 -2.37 7.80
N LEU A 38 1.80 -2.42 9.10
CA LEU A 38 2.67 -2.95 10.14
C LEU A 38 1.84 -3.81 11.09
N LEU A 39 2.30 -5.04 11.33
CA LEU A 39 1.77 -5.90 12.40
C LEU A 39 2.88 -6.12 13.43
N LEU A 40 2.64 -5.62 14.64
CA LEU A 40 3.64 -5.55 15.71
C LEU A 40 3.12 -6.23 16.99
N SER A 41 3.98 -6.98 17.66
CA SER A 41 3.73 -7.50 19.00
C SER A 41 5.05 -7.55 19.79
N PRO A 42 5.15 -6.96 20.99
CA PRO A 42 4.24 -5.96 21.54
C PRO A 42 4.26 -4.67 20.70
N LEU A 43 3.30 -3.78 20.94
CA LEU A 43 3.37 -2.42 20.41
C LEU A 43 4.65 -1.74 20.93
N GLY A 44 5.37 -1.05 20.05
CA GLY A 44 6.62 -0.36 20.39
C GLY A 44 7.88 -1.24 20.33
N VAL A 45 7.77 -2.48 19.83
CA VAL A 45 8.92 -3.36 19.57
C VAL A 45 9.95 -2.74 18.60
N ILE A 46 9.50 -1.86 17.71
CA ILE A 46 10.33 -1.02 16.85
C ILE A 46 9.87 0.44 16.93
N LYS A 47 10.76 1.39 16.63
CA LYS A 47 10.36 2.79 16.46
C LYS A 47 9.66 2.98 15.12
N LEU A 48 8.55 3.71 15.13
CA LEU A 48 7.82 4.04 13.91
C LEU A 48 8.35 5.34 13.30
N GLY A 49 8.35 5.40 11.98
CA GLY A 49 8.74 6.58 11.20
C GLY A 49 8.18 6.47 9.79
N PHE A 50 7.29 7.38 9.43
CA PHE A 50 6.57 7.34 8.15
C PHE A 50 7.01 8.48 7.23
N GLY A 51 6.80 8.29 5.93
CA GLY A 51 7.18 9.23 4.89
C GLY A 51 8.03 8.56 3.83
N TYR A 52 8.80 9.37 3.11
CA TYR A 52 9.72 8.88 2.09
C TYR A 52 10.77 7.92 2.69
N ASP A 53 10.97 6.79 2.01
CA ASP A 53 11.89 5.71 2.40
C ASP A 53 11.58 5.06 3.77
N SER A 54 10.31 5.13 4.22
CA SER A 54 9.91 4.58 5.52
C SER A 54 10.08 3.06 5.59
N PHE A 55 10.02 2.35 4.46
CA PHE A 55 10.21 0.91 4.43
C PHE A 55 11.63 0.50 4.82
N THR A 56 12.64 1.17 4.23
CA THR A 56 14.05 0.97 4.60
C THR A 56 14.28 1.35 6.05
N TYR A 57 13.70 2.47 6.50
CA TYR A 57 13.77 2.88 7.90
C TYR A 57 13.21 1.80 8.84
N HIS A 58 12.02 1.27 8.56
CA HIS A 58 11.41 0.24 9.41
C HIS A 58 12.20 -1.07 9.39
N LEU A 59 12.75 -1.50 8.24
CA LEU A 59 13.63 -2.67 8.17
C LEU A 59 14.85 -2.51 9.08
N ALA A 60 15.48 -1.34 9.08
CA ALA A 60 16.61 -1.04 9.96
C ALA A 60 16.20 -1.05 11.44
N GLN A 61 14.98 -0.62 11.79
CA GLN A 61 14.49 -0.71 13.18
C GLN A 61 14.22 -2.15 13.61
N VAL A 62 13.73 -3.00 12.71
CA VAL A 62 13.54 -4.44 12.97
C VAL A 62 14.87 -5.12 13.24
N GLU A 63 15.87 -4.85 12.40
CA GLU A 63 17.24 -5.37 12.59
C GLU A 63 17.86 -4.85 13.90
N ALA A 64 17.72 -3.56 14.20
CA ALA A 64 18.23 -2.96 15.44
C ALA A 64 17.56 -3.54 16.71
N ALA A 65 16.32 -4.03 16.60
CA ALA A 65 15.61 -4.73 17.66
C ALA A 65 16.02 -6.22 17.79
N GLY A 66 16.94 -6.71 16.94
CA GLY A 66 17.38 -8.09 16.92
C GLY A 66 16.33 -9.05 16.35
N LEU A 67 15.35 -8.55 15.60
CA LEU A 67 14.26 -9.34 15.04
C LEU A 67 14.55 -9.72 13.58
N PRO A 68 14.09 -10.90 13.14
CA PRO A 68 14.16 -11.26 11.73
C PRO A 68 13.21 -10.38 10.91
N PRO A 69 13.64 -9.80 9.78
CA PRO A 69 12.77 -9.03 8.91
C PRO A 69 11.72 -9.94 8.28
N ARG A 70 10.44 -9.62 8.50
CA ARG A 70 9.31 -10.27 7.86
C ARG A 70 8.61 -9.26 6.97
N VAL A 71 8.45 -9.61 5.69
CA VAL A 71 7.82 -8.75 4.70
C VAL A 71 6.72 -9.54 4.01
N LEU A 72 5.49 -8.99 4.00
CA LEU A 72 4.38 -9.55 3.23
C LEU A 72 3.98 -8.57 2.13
N GLU A 73 4.15 -9.00 0.88
CA GLU A 73 3.65 -8.28 -0.28
C GLU A 73 2.13 -8.49 -0.41
N ASN A 74 1.36 -7.39 -0.48
CA ASN A 74 -0.08 -7.44 -0.73
C ASN A 74 -0.47 -6.29 -1.65
N GLU A 75 -0.85 -6.61 -2.89
CA GLU A 75 -1.19 -5.61 -3.92
C GLU A 75 -2.32 -4.64 -3.52
N ARG A 76 -3.26 -5.10 -2.68
CA ARG A 76 -4.39 -4.26 -2.26
C ARG A 76 -4.01 -3.31 -1.14
N ILE A 77 -3.09 -3.70 -0.26
CA ILE A 77 -2.53 -2.85 0.80
C ILE A 77 -1.46 -1.92 0.24
N ALA A 78 -0.67 -2.39 -0.73
CA ALA A 78 0.39 -1.63 -1.39
C ALA A 78 -0.12 -0.44 -2.24
N LEU A 79 -1.43 -0.36 -2.48
CA LEU A 79 -2.07 0.72 -3.24
C LEU A 79 -2.62 1.81 -2.29
N ASP A 80 -1.75 2.74 -1.90
CA ASP A 80 -2.17 4.04 -1.40
C ASP A 80 -2.42 5.00 -2.58
N ILE A 81 -3.37 5.94 -2.41
CA ILE A 81 -3.77 6.88 -3.46
C ILE A 81 -3.11 8.22 -3.19
N ASP A 82 -1.87 8.38 -3.65
CA ASP A 82 -1.09 9.61 -3.49
C ASP A 82 -0.97 10.41 -4.79
N GLU A 83 -0.81 9.72 -5.93
CA GLU A 83 -0.68 10.35 -7.25
C GLU A 83 -1.91 10.09 -8.14
N PRO A 84 -2.14 10.92 -9.18
CA PRO A 84 -3.24 10.70 -10.14
C PRO A 84 -3.23 9.30 -10.76
N LYS A 85 -2.06 8.70 -10.97
CA LYS A 85 -1.90 7.35 -11.52
C LYS A 85 -2.44 6.27 -10.57
N ASP A 86 -2.32 6.46 -9.26
CA ASP A 86 -2.86 5.52 -8.28
C ASP A 86 -4.37 5.60 -8.23
N LEU A 87 -4.93 6.77 -8.49
CA LEU A 87 -6.37 6.93 -8.66
C LEU A 87 -6.89 6.21 -9.90
N GLU A 88 -6.15 6.24 -11.02
CA GLU A 88 -6.48 5.43 -12.20
C GLU A 88 -6.47 3.93 -11.89
N ARG A 89 -5.42 3.44 -11.20
CA ARG A 89 -5.32 2.05 -10.74
C ARG A 89 -6.49 1.68 -9.82
N PHE A 90 -6.83 2.55 -8.88
CA PHE A 90 -7.98 2.38 -8.00
C PHE A 90 -9.29 2.25 -8.79
N LEU A 91 -9.55 3.16 -9.74
CA LEU A 91 -10.78 3.16 -10.52
C LEU A 91 -10.89 1.94 -11.45
N ALA A 92 -9.77 1.44 -11.97
CA ALA A 92 -9.74 0.21 -12.76
C ALA A 92 -10.02 -1.05 -11.92
N ALA A 93 -9.58 -1.07 -10.65
CA ALA A 93 -9.71 -2.22 -9.76
C ALA A 93 -10.98 -2.19 -8.87
N ALA A 94 -11.57 -1.01 -8.65
CA ALA A 94 -12.73 -0.85 -7.79
C ALA A 94 -14.04 -1.06 -8.55
N SER A 95 -14.96 -1.83 -7.96
CA SER A 95 -16.32 -2.04 -8.49
C SER A 95 -17.41 -1.35 -7.65
N GLY A 96 -17.02 -0.48 -6.71
CA GLY A 96 -17.95 0.25 -5.85
C GLY A 96 -17.33 0.75 -4.55
N GLY A 97 -18.19 1.22 -3.63
CA GLY A 97 -17.81 1.76 -2.32
C GLY A 97 -17.83 3.29 -2.26
N ARG A 98 -17.70 3.83 -1.04
CA ARG A 98 -17.84 5.28 -0.78
C ARG A 98 -16.85 6.13 -1.59
N THR A 99 -15.58 5.71 -1.66
CA THR A 99 -14.53 6.43 -2.41
C THR A 99 -14.84 6.45 -3.92
N TYR A 100 -15.21 5.30 -4.49
CA TYR A 100 -15.56 5.19 -5.91
C TYR A 100 -16.76 6.08 -6.28
N GLU A 101 -17.84 6.00 -5.49
CA GLU A 101 -19.03 6.83 -5.72
C GLU A 101 -18.75 8.32 -5.57
N THR A 102 -17.89 8.70 -4.62
CA THR A 102 -17.50 10.09 -4.41
C THR A 102 -16.66 10.60 -5.59
N ALA A 103 -15.66 9.84 -6.04
CA ALA A 103 -14.84 10.19 -7.20
C ALA A 103 -15.69 10.36 -8.48
N ARG A 104 -16.71 9.50 -8.65
CA ARG A 104 -17.68 9.63 -9.75
C ARG A 104 -18.50 10.92 -9.66
N LYS A 105 -19.05 11.22 -8.47
CA LYS A 105 -19.85 12.44 -8.23
C LYS A 105 -19.04 13.72 -8.42
N MET A 106 -17.76 13.71 -8.05
CA MET A 106 -16.84 14.82 -8.24
C MET A 106 -16.38 14.99 -9.69
N GLY A 107 -16.80 14.13 -10.62
CA GLY A 107 -16.43 14.19 -12.04
C GLY A 107 -14.98 13.78 -12.31
N ILE A 108 -14.26 13.24 -11.32
CA ILE A 108 -12.85 12.86 -11.42
C ILE A 108 -12.66 11.73 -12.42
N VAL A 109 -13.55 10.74 -12.41
CA VAL A 109 -13.53 9.61 -13.36
C VAL A 109 -13.56 10.13 -14.81
N ARG A 110 -14.48 11.06 -15.09
CA ARG A 110 -14.63 11.68 -16.41
C ARG A 110 -13.42 12.54 -16.79
N ALA A 111 -12.84 13.24 -15.81
CA ALA A 111 -11.64 14.05 -16.04
C ALA A 111 -10.43 13.18 -16.42
N LEU A 112 -10.24 12.04 -15.74
CA LEU A 112 -9.17 11.08 -16.05
C LEU A 112 -9.39 10.40 -17.41
N GLU A 113 -10.61 9.97 -17.74
CA GLU A 113 -10.94 9.41 -19.06
C GLU A 113 -10.62 10.39 -20.20
N ASN A 114 -10.94 11.68 -20.02
CA ASN A 114 -10.63 12.71 -20.99
C ASN A 114 -9.12 12.94 -21.09
N ALA A 115 -8.40 13.08 -19.96
CA ALA A 115 -6.95 13.26 -19.95
C ALA A 115 -6.23 12.11 -20.67
N ASN A 116 -6.67 10.87 -20.46
CA ASN A 116 -6.08 9.70 -21.10
C ASN A 116 -6.35 9.66 -22.62
N ARG A 117 -7.48 10.20 -23.09
CA ARG A 117 -7.76 10.39 -24.53
C ARG A 117 -6.85 11.44 -25.17
N PHE A 118 -6.52 12.53 -24.47
CA PHE A 118 -5.62 13.57 -24.98
C PHE A 118 -4.14 13.15 -24.91
N GLY A 119 -3.73 12.39 -23.90
CA GLY A 119 -2.37 11.84 -23.80
C GLY A 119 -2.03 10.85 -24.93
N LYS A 120 -3.01 10.06 -25.39
CA LYS A 120 -2.81 9.10 -26.50
C LYS A 120 -2.75 9.73 -27.90
N SER A 121 -3.19 10.98 -28.09
CA SER A 121 -3.12 11.63 -29.41
C SER A 121 -1.76 12.27 -29.72
N CYS A 122 -0.88 12.45 -28.72
CA CYS A 122 0.43 13.09 -28.90
C CYS A 122 1.58 12.13 -29.23
N GLY A 123 1.33 10.81 -29.33
CA GLY A 123 2.34 9.79 -29.64
C GLY A 123 2.70 9.64 -31.13
N GLY A 124 2.48 10.67 -31.94
CA GLY A 124 2.61 10.64 -33.40
C GLY A 124 3.81 11.43 -33.94
N TRP A 125 5.02 11.20 -33.45
CA TRP A 125 6.24 11.55 -34.19
C TRP A 125 7.04 10.28 -34.46
N LYS A 126 6.86 9.74 -35.67
CA LYS A 126 7.83 8.83 -36.27
C LYS A 126 8.78 9.66 -37.13
N SER A 127 10.06 9.48 -36.85
CA SER A 127 11.23 9.89 -37.62
C SER A 127 11.15 9.43 -39.07
#